data_AF-A0A962HUP4-F1
#
_entry.id   AF-A0A962HUP4-F1
#
_cell.length_a   1.000
_cell.length_b   1.000
_cell.length_c   1.000
_cell.angle_alpha   90.00
_cell.angle_beta   90.00
_cell.angle_gamma   90.00
#
_symmetry.space_group_name_H-M   'P 1'
#
loop_
_entity.id
_entity.type
_entity.pdbx_description
1 polymer ?
#
loop_
_entity_poly.entity_id
_entity_poly.type
_entity_poly.pdbx_seq_one_letter_code
_entity_poly.pdbx_strand_id
1 'polypeptide(L)'
;NSALPGTPRLRVLTVPKDSPAVRDNYSAQADGGASLGFACLPSAQLAGLQPSAQFEVTVPRPDKADSYTVRERYFHAPENVLLPCVTRPADVAPIATLDPTVGVGGPAYAGIVVADVERELRFYRDGLGMEKTRDIELREPELLAAAGLPTDAVVRFVQVSAPGTTSGMLTLLDLGAKGVRNEHQHPPARGLVLWTFPVSDILIARDRVKRAGGVIIAGPLATTTPLFGSFQALTVRTPAGVFLELVAATAQ
;
A
#
# COMPACT_ATOMS: atom_id res chain seq x y z
N ASN A 1 -0.03 18.22 -16.01
CA ASN A 1 0.15 17.31 -14.86
C ASN A 1 -1.01 17.54 -13.88
N SER A 2 -2.20 17.06 -14.22
CA SER A 2 -3.38 17.12 -13.35
C SER A 2 -3.56 15.73 -12.76
N ALA A 3 -3.15 15.53 -11.51
CA ALA A 3 -3.42 14.28 -10.81
C ALA A 3 -4.93 14.03 -10.81
N LEU A 4 -5.37 12.83 -11.19
CA LEU A 4 -6.78 12.45 -11.12
C LEU A 4 -7.25 12.61 -9.65
N PRO A 5 -8.41 13.26 -9.40
CA PRO A 5 -8.94 13.43 -8.05
C PRO A 5 -8.96 12.11 -7.26
N GLY A 6 -8.56 12.16 -5.98
CA GLY A 6 -8.52 10.99 -5.10
C GLY A 6 -7.33 10.05 -5.31
N THR A 7 -6.42 10.33 -6.24
CA THR A 7 -5.26 9.46 -6.48
C THR A 7 -4.11 9.78 -5.51
N PRO A 8 -3.57 8.79 -4.79
CA PRO A 8 -2.27 8.87 -4.12
C PRO A 8 -1.19 9.54 -4.98
N ARG A 9 -0.39 10.39 -4.34
CA ARG A 9 0.78 11.02 -4.97
C ARG A 9 2.03 10.20 -4.69
N LEU A 10 2.83 9.97 -5.72
CA LEU A 10 4.16 9.39 -5.57
C LEU A 10 5.18 10.51 -5.34
N ARG A 11 6.04 10.33 -4.34
CA ARG A 11 7.20 11.19 -4.10
C ARG A 11 8.45 10.34 -4.31
N VAL A 12 9.36 10.83 -5.15
CA VAL A 12 10.62 10.16 -5.43
C VAL A 12 11.69 10.78 -4.54
N LEU A 13 12.32 9.96 -3.71
CA LEU A 13 13.50 10.34 -2.93
C LEU A 13 14.72 9.74 -3.60
N THR A 14 15.66 10.58 -4.03
CA THR A 14 16.92 10.11 -4.61
C THR A 14 17.88 9.75 -3.47
N VAL A 15 18.42 8.53 -3.53
CA VAL A 15 19.38 7.99 -2.55
C VAL A 15 20.60 7.44 -3.28
N PRO A 16 21.76 7.29 -2.60
CA PRO A 16 22.94 6.66 -3.18
C PRO A 16 22.63 5.27 -3.74
N LYS A 17 23.22 4.91 -4.89
CA LYS A 17 22.94 3.64 -5.59
C LYS A 17 23.28 2.40 -4.76
N ASP A 18 24.26 2.52 -3.88
CA ASP A 18 24.71 1.50 -2.92
C ASP A 18 23.84 1.41 -1.66
N SER A 19 22.80 2.24 -1.54
CA SER A 19 21.81 2.10 -0.46
C SER A 19 21.11 0.74 -0.54
N PRO A 20 20.83 0.11 0.60
CA PRO A 20 20.18 -1.20 0.64
C PRO A 20 18.81 -1.14 -0.05
N ALA A 21 18.40 -2.24 -0.68
CA ALA A 21 17.04 -2.35 -1.21
C ALA A 21 16.09 -2.83 -0.09
N VAL A 22 14.84 -2.38 -0.14
CA VAL A 22 13.78 -2.97 0.71
C VAL A 22 13.59 -4.45 0.34
N ARG A 23 13.79 -4.82 -0.92
CA ARG A 23 13.63 -6.22 -1.36
C ARG A 23 14.79 -6.62 -2.25
N ASP A 24 15.32 -7.81 -2.00
CA ASP A 24 16.40 -8.39 -2.82
C ASP A 24 15.89 -8.94 -4.15
N ASN A 25 14.63 -9.38 -4.18
CA ASN A 25 13.94 -9.92 -5.35
C ASN A 25 12.42 -9.67 -5.25
N TYR A 26 11.67 -10.10 -6.27
CA TYR A 26 10.21 -9.91 -6.34
C TYR A 26 9.39 -10.81 -5.40
N SER A 27 10.00 -11.71 -4.62
CA SER A 27 9.29 -12.52 -3.63
C SER A 27 8.63 -11.62 -2.60
N ALA A 28 7.41 -11.97 -2.21
CA ALA A 28 6.66 -11.28 -1.16
C ALA A 28 7.17 -11.59 0.25
N GLN A 29 8.08 -12.56 0.45
CA GLN A 29 8.43 -13.05 1.79
C GLN A 29 9.06 -12.01 2.74
N ALA A 30 9.75 -10.99 2.21
CA ALA A 30 10.34 -9.94 3.04
C ALA A 30 9.28 -8.94 3.54
N ASP A 31 9.32 -8.62 4.83
CA ASP A 31 8.49 -7.59 5.45
C ASP A 31 8.71 -6.20 4.79
N GLY A 32 7.68 -5.37 4.83
CA GLY A 32 7.71 -3.98 4.36
C GLY A 32 7.04 -3.75 3.02
N GLY A 33 7.38 -2.63 2.37
CA GLY A 33 6.78 -2.25 1.08
C GLY A 33 7.00 -3.30 0.00
N ALA A 34 5.92 -3.72 -0.65
CA ALA A 34 5.94 -4.79 -1.65
C ALA A 34 5.40 -4.35 -3.01
N SER A 35 4.29 -3.62 -3.01
CA SER A 35 3.58 -3.34 -4.26
C SER A 35 2.91 -1.98 -4.30
N LEU A 36 2.63 -1.53 -5.52
CA LEU A 36 1.81 -0.37 -5.81
C LEU A 36 0.78 -0.76 -6.87
N GLY A 37 -0.50 -0.81 -6.48
CA GLY A 37 -1.58 -1.28 -7.34
C GLY A 37 -2.23 -0.17 -8.14
N PHE A 38 -2.71 -0.48 -9.35
CA PHE A 38 -3.35 0.44 -10.28
C PHE A 38 -4.68 -0.13 -10.78
N ALA A 39 -5.65 0.74 -11.03
CA ALA A 39 -6.83 0.35 -11.79
C ALA A 39 -6.45 0.19 -13.27
N CYS A 40 -6.94 -0.87 -13.91
CA CYS A 40 -6.67 -1.14 -15.31
C CYS A 40 -7.88 -1.69 -16.06
N LEU A 41 -8.03 -1.29 -17.32
CA LEU A 41 -8.86 -1.99 -18.29
C LEU A 41 -8.23 -3.34 -18.68
N PRO A 42 -9.04 -4.33 -19.13
CA PRO A 42 -8.52 -5.62 -19.58
C PRO A 42 -7.47 -5.49 -20.69
N SER A 43 -7.66 -4.53 -21.61
CA SER A 43 -6.79 -4.26 -22.75
C SER A 43 -5.56 -3.40 -22.41
N ALA A 44 -5.45 -2.92 -21.18
CA ALA A 44 -4.40 -1.98 -20.79
C ALA A 44 -3.01 -2.60 -20.97
N GLN A 45 -2.08 -1.82 -21.51
CA GLN A 45 -0.67 -2.17 -21.66
C GLN A 45 0.16 -1.16 -20.87
N LEU A 46 1.11 -1.64 -20.06
CA LEU A 46 2.06 -0.78 -19.37
C LEU A 46 3.32 -0.69 -20.23
N ALA A 47 3.51 0.46 -20.88
CA ALA A 47 4.60 0.68 -21.81
C ALA A 47 5.97 0.34 -21.16
N GLY A 48 6.74 -0.52 -21.82
CA GLY A 48 8.06 -0.94 -21.36
C GLY A 48 8.07 -2.01 -20.27
N LEU A 49 6.90 -2.48 -19.80
CA LEU A 49 6.78 -3.54 -18.80
C LEU A 49 6.08 -4.76 -19.40
N GLN A 50 6.58 -5.95 -19.06
CA GLN A 50 5.92 -7.21 -19.40
C GLN A 50 5.24 -7.80 -18.16
N PRO A 51 4.06 -8.43 -18.31
CA PRO A 51 3.40 -9.08 -17.19
C PRO A 51 4.24 -10.28 -16.73
N SER A 52 4.46 -10.40 -15.42
CA SER A 52 5.18 -11.51 -14.81
C SER A 52 4.26 -12.61 -14.30
N ALA A 53 3.02 -12.26 -13.94
CA ALA A 53 1.99 -13.21 -13.53
C ALA A 53 0.59 -12.65 -13.79
N GLN A 54 -0.39 -13.53 -13.86
CA GLN A 54 -1.81 -13.17 -13.90
C GLN A 54 -2.61 -14.19 -13.11
N PHE A 55 -3.57 -13.72 -12.35
CA PHE A 55 -4.52 -14.58 -11.63
C PHE A 55 -5.86 -13.89 -11.46
N GLU A 56 -6.86 -14.68 -11.07
CA GLU A 56 -8.21 -14.22 -10.82
C GLU A 56 -8.62 -14.60 -9.40
N VAL A 57 -9.21 -13.64 -8.70
CA VAL A 57 -9.71 -13.81 -7.32
C VAL A 57 -11.21 -13.58 -7.32
N THR A 58 -11.97 -14.50 -6.75
CA THR A 58 -13.41 -14.31 -6.53
C THR A 58 -13.64 -13.53 -5.23
N VAL A 59 -14.41 -12.46 -5.32
CA VAL A 59 -14.64 -11.52 -4.22
C VAL A 59 -16.13 -11.43 -3.94
N PRO A 60 -16.58 -11.61 -2.69
CA PRO A 60 -17.98 -11.39 -2.34
C PRO A 60 -18.36 -9.93 -2.54
N ARG A 61 -19.57 -9.66 -3.03
CA ARG A 61 -20.09 -8.30 -3.07
C ARG A 61 -20.58 -7.90 -1.69
N PRO A 62 -20.25 -6.67 -1.21
CA PRO A 62 -20.90 -6.14 -0.02
C PRO A 62 -22.41 -6.15 -0.21
N ASP A 63 -23.14 -6.65 0.79
CA ASP A 63 -24.61 -6.61 0.88
C ASP A 63 -25.37 -7.36 -0.23
N LYS A 64 -24.70 -8.27 -0.97
CA LYS A 64 -25.35 -9.16 -1.93
C LYS A 64 -24.89 -10.61 -1.73
N ALA A 65 -25.75 -11.55 -2.12
CA ALA A 65 -25.46 -12.97 -2.03
C ALA A 65 -24.51 -13.49 -3.13
N ASP A 66 -24.12 -12.63 -4.09
CA ASP A 66 -23.25 -12.99 -5.21
C ASP A 66 -21.81 -12.49 -5.04
N SER A 67 -20.95 -12.93 -5.95
CA SER A 67 -19.53 -12.59 -6.01
C SER A 67 -19.17 -12.04 -7.39
N TYR A 68 -18.02 -11.37 -7.48
CA TYR A 68 -17.44 -10.93 -8.74
C TYR A 68 -15.98 -11.34 -8.83
N THR A 69 -15.49 -11.53 -10.06
CA THR A 69 -14.09 -11.89 -10.31
C THR A 69 -13.26 -10.64 -10.50
N VAL A 70 -12.20 -10.51 -9.70
CA VAL A 70 -11.14 -9.53 -9.90
C VAL A 70 -10.00 -10.22 -10.62
N ARG A 71 -9.50 -9.61 -11.70
CA ARG A 71 -8.28 -10.07 -12.36
C ARG A 71 -7.13 -9.16 -11.96
N GLU A 72 -6.02 -9.74 -11.56
CA GLU A 72 -4.78 -8.98 -11.35
C GLU A 72 -3.69 -9.47 -12.31
N ARG A 73 -3.05 -8.52 -13.02
CA ARG A 73 -1.84 -8.75 -13.81
C ARG A 73 -0.68 -8.07 -13.13
N TYR A 74 0.36 -8.80 -12.81
CA TYR A 74 1.51 -8.28 -12.08
C TYR A 74 2.59 -7.89 -13.06
N PHE A 75 3.21 -6.74 -12.83
CA PHE A 75 4.36 -6.26 -13.57
C PHE A 75 5.52 -6.03 -12.62
N HIS A 76 6.73 -6.22 -13.13
CA HIS A 76 7.97 -5.98 -12.40
C HIS A 76 8.47 -4.57 -12.64
N ALA A 77 8.68 -3.80 -11.57
CA ALA A 77 9.32 -2.49 -11.61
C ALA A 77 10.71 -2.53 -10.98
N PRO A 78 11.57 -1.52 -11.25
CA PRO A 78 12.84 -1.38 -10.55
C PRO A 78 12.69 -1.51 -9.03
N GLU A 79 13.76 -1.91 -8.38
CA GLU A 79 13.86 -2.09 -6.93
C GLU A 79 12.91 -3.17 -6.40
N ASN A 80 12.62 -4.14 -7.27
CA ASN A 80 11.83 -5.32 -6.99
C ASN A 80 10.40 -5.01 -6.50
N VAL A 81 9.85 -3.88 -6.94
CA VAL A 81 8.48 -3.48 -6.63
C VAL A 81 7.52 -4.18 -7.60
N LEU A 82 6.46 -4.77 -7.07
CA LEU A 82 5.38 -5.34 -7.86
C LEU A 82 4.37 -4.24 -8.23
N LEU A 83 3.92 -4.22 -9.48
CA LEU A 83 2.84 -3.34 -9.94
C LEU A 83 1.62 -4.16 -10.35
N PRO A 84 0.68 -4.45 -9.42
CA PRO A 84 -0.59 -5.07 -9.76
C PRO A 84 -1.46 -4.14 -10.59
N CYS A 85 -1.88 -4.61 -11.76
CA CYS A 85 -2.83 -3.96 -12.63
C CYS A 85 -4.17 -4.69 -12.46
N VAL A 86 -5.08 -4.04 -11.72
CA VAL A 86 -6.32 -4.65 -11.22
C VAL A 86 -7.48 -4.29 -12.12
N THR A 87 -8.15 -5.31 -12.63
CA THR A 87 -9.33 -5.19 -13.48
C THR A 87 -10.55 -5.75 -12.77
N ARG A 88 -11.65 -5.01 -12.85
CA ARG A 88 -12.96 -5.39 -12.32
C ARG A 88 -14.00 -5.48 -13.46
N PRO A 89 -15.08 -6.24 -13.29
CA PRO A 89 -16.20 -6.26 -14.23
C PRO A 89 -16.83 -4.87 -14.40
N ALA A 90 -17.45 -4.61 -15.54
CA ALA A 90 -17.98 -3.28 -15.89
C ALA A 90 -19.08 -2.77 -14.95
N ASP A 91 -19.80 -3.67 -14.28
CA ASP A 91 -20.83 -3.36 -13.28
C ASP A 91 -20.25 -3.09 -11.88
N VAL A 92 -18.92 -3.12 -11.72
CA VAL A 92 -18.22 -2.81 -10.47
C VAL A 92 -17.29 -1.63 -10.69
N ALA A 93 -17.38 -0.65 -9.80
CA ALA A 93 -16.48 0.50 -9.84
C ALA A 93 -14.99 0.05 -9.77
N PRO A 94 -14.10 0.64 -10.58
CA PRO A 94 -12.67 0.36 -10.51
C PRO A 94 -12.08 0.79 -9.17
N ILE A 95 -10.91 0.26 -8.80
CA ILE A 95 -10.23 0.57 -7.52
C ILE A 95 -9.66 1.99 -7.44
N ALA A 96 -9.61 2.68 -8.57
CA ALA A 96 -9.22 4.08 -8.71
C ALA A 96 -9.77 4.61 -10.03
N THR A 97 -9.76 5.94 -10.17
CA THR A 97 -10.12 6.63 -11.41
C THR A 97 -9.24 6.16 -12.56
N LEU A 98 -9.86 5.68 -13.64
CA LEU A 98 -9.19 5.27 -14.88
C LEU A 98 -9.04 6.46 -15.81
N ASP A 99 -7.92 6.52 -16.53
CA ASP A 99 -7.84 7.32 -17.76
C ASP A 99 -8.34 6.46 -18.93
N PRO A 100 -9.46 6.82 -19.58
CA PRO A 100 -10.03 6.02 -20.66
C PRO A 100 -9.18 6.01 -21.93
N THR A 101 -8.25 6.96 -22.11
CA THR A 101 -7.40 7.02 -23.31
C THR A 101 -6.27 5.99 -23.28
N VAL A 102 -5.67 5.77 -22.11
CA VAL A 102 -4.59 4.79 -21.92
C VAL A 102 -5.07 3.50 -21.23
N GLY A 103 -6.27 3.50 -20.67
CA GLY A 103 -6.87 2.35 -20.00
C GLY A 103 -6.25 2.02 -18.64
N VAL A 104 -5.49 2.95 -18.06
CA VAL A 104 -4.77 2.79 -16.78
C VAL A 104 -5.12 3.97 -15.88
N GLY A 105 -5.38 3.69 -14.60
CA GLY A 105 -5.61 4.69 -13.57
C GLY A 105 -4.33 5.07 -12.82
N GLY A 106 -4.43 6.05 -11.93
CA GLY A 106 -3.34 6.34 -10.99
C GLY A 106 -3.17 5.25 -9.92
N PRO A 107 -2.13 5.35 -9.06
CA PRO A 107 -1.97 4.43 -7.95
C PRO A 107 -3.23 4.38 -7.09
N ALA A 108 -3.70 3.19 -6.75
CA ALA A 108 -4.95 2.96 -6.03
C ALA A 108 -4.71 2.54 -4.56
N TYR A 109 -3.69 1.71 -4.36
CA TYR A 109 -3.27 1.21 -3.06
C TYR A 109 -1.78 0.90 -3.05
N ALA A 110 -1.21 0.77 -1.85
CA ALA A 110 0.12 0.19 -1.67
C ALA A 110 0.04 -1.09 -0.83
N GLY A 111 0.78 -2.10 -1.23
CA GLY A 111 0.91 -3.37 -0.52
C GLY A 111 2.10 -3.38 0.42
N ILE A 112 1.86 -3.84 1.64
CA ILE A 112 2.83 -3.97 2.72
C ILE A 112 2.75 -5.40 3.25
N VAL A 113 3.88 -6.09 3.30
CA VAL A 113 3.98 -7.41 3.92
C VAL A 113 4.24 -7.22 5.40
N VAL A 114 3.46 -7.89 6.24
CA VAL A 114 3.52 -7.78 7.69
C VAL A 114 3.52 -9.17 8.33
N ALA A 115 4.25 -9.31 9.43
CA ALA A 115 4.33 -10.57 10.17
C ALA A 115 3.11 -10.84 11.09
N ASP A 116 2.34 -9.81 11.44
CA ASP A 116 1.15 -9.90 12.29
C ASP A 116 0.15 -8.82 11.88
N VAL A 117 -0.82 -9.21 11.05
CA VAL A 117 -1.83 -8.26 10.55
C VAL A 117 -2.74 -7.73 11.65
N GLU A 118 -3.01 -8.50 12.71
CA GLU A 118 -3.87 -8.02 13.80
C GLU A 118 -3.22 -6.92 14.61
N ARG A 119 -1.91 -7.06 14.87
CA ARG A 119 -1.13 -6.01 15.54
C ARG A 119 -1.06 -4.76 14.69
N GLU A 120 -0.88 -4.90 13.39
CA GLU A 120 -0.82 -3.78 12.48
C GLU A 120 -2.20 -3.11 12.30
N LEU A 121 -3.28 -3.88 12.25
CA LEU A 121 -4.65 -3.37 12.19
C LEU A 121 -5.01 -2.52 13.41
N ARG A 122 -4.61 -2.94 14.61
CA ARG A 122 -4.80 -2.12 15.82
C ARG A 122 -4.08 -0.77 15.70
N PHE A 123 -2.88 -0.75 15.13
CA PHE A 123 -2.15 0.48 14.87
C PHE A 123 -2.92 1.43 13.92
N TYR A 124 -3.36 0.94 12.76
CA TYR A 124 -4.07 1.77 11.79
C TYR A 124 -5.44 2.23 12.30
N ARG A 125 -6.18 1.35 12.99
CA ARG A 125 -7.50 1.68 13.57
C ARG A 125 -7.38 2.64 14.74
N ASP A 126 -6.61 2.29 15.76
CA ASP A 126 -6.59 3.04 17.03
C ASP A 126 -5.65 4.25 16.98
N GLY A 127 -4.59 4.16 16.15
CA GLY A 127 -3.61 5.23 15.94
C GLY A 127 -4.07 6.27 14.94
N LEU A 128 -4.59 5.83 13.77
CA LEU A 128 -4.92 6.71 12.64
C LEU A 128 -6.42 6.82 12.35
N GLY A 129 -7.28 6.05 13.02
CA GLY A 129 -8.72 6.09 12.80
C GLY A 129 -9.16 5.47 11.46
N MET A 130 -8.34 4.58 10.89
CA MET A 130 -8.66 3.89 9.63
C MET A 130 -9.62 2.72 9.87
N GLU A 131 -10.34 2.36 8.82
CA GLU A 131 -11.31 1.26 8.82
C GLU A 131 -10.81 0.09 7.97
N LYS A 132 -11.14 -1.13 8.42
CA LYS A 132 -10.91 -2.34 7.63
C LYS A 132 -12.01 -2.46 6.58
N THR A 133 -11.64 -2.36 5.31
CA THR A 133 -12.59 -2.39 4.18
C THR A 133 -12.63 -3.73 3.47
N ARG A 134 -11.62 -4.59 3.67
CA ARG A 134 -11.59 -5.95 3.13
C ARG A 134 -10.72 -6.85 4.00
N ASP A 135 -11.13 -8.11 4.15
CA ASP A 135 -10.39 -9.15 4.88
C ASP A 135 -10.75 -10.50 4.24
N ILE A 136 -9.82 -11.07 3.49
CA ILE A 136 -10.02 -12.34 2.79
C ILE A 136 -8.75 -13.19 2.87
N GLU A 137 -8.93 -14.49 2.72
CA GLU A 137 -7.82 -15.42 2.52
C GLU A 137 -7.68 -15.74 1.04
N LEU A 138 -6.46 -15.68 0.53
CA LEU A 138 -6.09 -15.97 -0.85
C LEU A 138 -5.21 -17.23 -0.90
N ARG A 139 -5.47 -18.07 -1.90
CA ARG A 139 -4.92 -19.43 -2.05
C ARG A 139 -4.63 -19.80 -3.50
N GLU A 140 -4.81 -18.85 -4.42
CA GLU A 140 -4.68 -19.04 -5.84
C GLU A 140 -3.24 -19.48 -6.18
N PRO A 141 -3.02 -20.65 -6.82
CA PRO A 141 -1.68 -21.18 -7.07
C PRO A 141 -0.78 -20.19 -7.81
N GLU A 142 -1.32 -19.45 -8.77
CA GLU A 142 -0.63 -18.43 -9.54
C GLU A 142 -0.23 -17.22 -8.69
N LEU A 143 -1.06 -16.83 -7.71
CA LEU A 143 -0.71 -15.79 -6.73
C LEU A 143 0.44 -16.29 -5.83
N LEU A 144 0.32 -17.50 -5.29
CA LEU A 144 1.34 -18.06 -4.40
C LEU A 144 2.69 -18.19 -5.14
N ALA A 145 2.67 -18.66 -6.39
CA ALA A 145 3.84 -18.72 -7.25
C ALA A 145 4.44 -17.32 -7.51
N ALA A 146 3.61 -16.33 -7.86
CA ALA A 146 4.05 -14.96 -8.08
C ALA A 146 4.65 -14.32 -6.81
N ALA A 147 4.12 -14.66 -5.63
CA ALA A 147 4.64 -14.24 -4.34
C ALA A 147 5.88 -15.03 -3.88
N GLY A 148 6.22 -16.12 -4.57
CA GLY A 148 7.29 -17.05 -4.18
C GLY A 148 6.97 -17.79 -2.89
N LEU A 149 5.71 -18.19 -2.69
CA LEU A 149 5.21 -18.89 -1.52
C LEU A 149 4.99 -20.39 -1.79
N PRO A 150 5.03 -21.24 -0.74
CA PRO A 150 4.58 -22.63 -0.84
C PRO A 150 3.15 -22.76 -1.38
N THR A 151 2.86 -23.84 -2.08
CA THR A 151 1.54 -24.08 -2.72
C THR A 151 0.38 -24.29 -1.74
N ASP A 152 0.69 -24.61 -0.49
CA ASP A 152 -0.26 -24.78 0.61
C ASP A 152 -0.37 -23.53 1.50
N ALA A 153 0.35 -22.45 1.16
CA ALA A 153 0.32 -21.21 1.91
C ALA A 153 -1.05 -20.52 1.85
N VAL A 154 -1.29 -19.68 2.85
CA VAL A 154 -2.50 -18.87 2.97
C VAL A 154 -2.07 -17.43 3.08
N VAL A 155 -2.46 -16.60 2.12
CA VAL A 155 -2.23 -15.16 2.22
C VAL A 155 -3.47 -14.51 2.78
N ARG A 156 -3.39 -13.99 4.00
CA ARG A 156 -4.42 -13.11 4.54
C ARG A 156 -4.21 -11.71 3.97
N PHE A 157 -5.20 -11.27 3.20
CA PHE A 157 -5.24 -9.99 2.51
C PHE A 157 -6.21 -9.07 3.24
N VAL A 158 -5.68 -7.98 3.81
CA VAL A 158 -6.49 -7.01 4.53
C VAL A 158 -6.32 -5.63 3.94
N GLN A 159 -7.42 -4.94 3.63
CA GLN A 159 -7.38 -3.55 3.21
C GLN A 159 -7.83 -2.64 4.33
N VAL A 160 -7.09 -1.54 4.51
CA VAL A 160 -7.45 -0.44 5.39
C VAL A 160 -7.49 0.87 4.62
N SER A 161 -8.44 1.73 4.97
CA SER A 161 -8.59 3.05 4.36
C SER A 161 -9.12 4.06 5.35
N ALA A 162 -9.04 5.35 5.01
CA ALA A 162 -9.77 6.35 5.77
C ALA A 162 -11.29 6.15 5.57
N PRO A 163 -12.11 6.45 6.59
CA PRO A 163 -13.56 6.34 6.48
C PRO A 163 -14.11 7.09 5.26
N GLY A 164 -15.00 6.44 4.50
CA GLY A 164 -15.68 7.03 3.34
C GLY A 164 -14.81 7.21 2.08
N THR A 165 -13.56 6.75 2.07
CA THR A 165 -12.70 6.81 0.87
C THR A 165 -12.88 5.59 -0.04
N THR A 166 -12.73 5.81 -1.35
CA THR A 166 -12.80 4.75 -2.37
C THR A 166 -11.44 4.44 -3.02
N SER A 167 -10.40 5.20 -2.66
CA SER A 167 -9.02 5.08 -3.14
C SER A 167 -8.03 5.52 -2.05
N GLY A 168 -6.74 5.20 -2.24
CA GLY A 168 -5.71 5.51 -1.24
C GLY A 168 -5.71 4.54 -0.06
N MET A 169 -5.91 3.26 -0.39
CA MET A 169 -5.92 2.17 0.59
C MET A 169 -4.49 1.68 0.88
N LEU A 170 -4.29 1.10 2.05
CA LEU A 170 -3.18 0.19 2.29
C LEU A 170 -3.69 -1.24 2.26
N THR A 171 -2.94 -2.11 1.61
CA THR A 171 -3.14 -3.56 1.64
C THR A 171 -2.06 -4.14 2.56
N LEU A 172 -2.49 -4.76 3.66
CA LEU A 172 -1.64 -5.54 4.55
C LEU A 172 -1.70 -7.00 4.11
N LEU A 173 -0.54 -7.58 3.86
CA LEU A 173 -0.37 -8.97 3.43
C LEU A 173 0.31 -9.73 4.56
N ASP A 174 -0.41 -10.66 5.17
CA ASP A 174 0.14 -11.63 6.10
C ASP A 174 0.18 -12.98 5.38
N LEU A 175 1.39 -13.50 5.19
CA LEU A 175 1.63 -14.64 4.31
C LEU A 175 1.46 -15.98 5.03
N GLY A 176 1.14 -15.98 6.33
CA GLY A 176 0.96 -17.18 7.17
C GLY A 176 2.25 -17.99 7.43
N ALA A 177 3.27 -17.85 6.58
CA ALA A 177 4.62 -18.35 6.78
C ALA A 177 5.46 -17.36 7.62
N LYS A 178 6.54 -17.83 8.25
CA LYS A 178 7.53 -16.93 8.86
C LYS A 178 8.16 -16.07 7.76
N GLY A 179 7.64 -14.85 7.58
CA GLY A 179 8.24 -13.84 6.72
C GLY A 179 9.68 -13.56 7.12
N VAL A 180 10.44 -13.02 6.17
CA VAL A 180 11.81 -12.56 6.42
C VAL A 180 11.71 -11.15 6.97
N ARG A 181 12.06 -11.00 8.25
CA ARG A 181 12.16 -9.68 8.86
C ARG A 181 13.20 -8.86 8.12
N ASN A 182 12.79 -7.70 7.63
CA ASN A 182 13.65 -6.78 6.91
C ASN A 182 13.90 -5.53 7.77
N GLU A 183 15.16 -5.22 8.04
CA GLU A 183 15.51 -4.02 8.82
C GLU A 183 15.60 -2.76 7.94
N HIS A 184 15.67 -2.91 6.62
CA HIS A 184 15.85 -1.83 5.65
C HIS A 184 14.53 -1.39 4.98
N GLN A 185 13.48 -1.19 5.78
CA GLN A 185 12.14 -0.78 5.31
C GLN A 185 11.89 0.73 5.35
N HIS A 186 12.96 1.53 5.37
CA HIS A 186 12.89 2.97 5.61
C HIS A 186 13.99 3.71 4.83
N PRO A 187 13.86 5.04 4.61
CA PRO A 187 14.94 5.82 4.02
C PRO A 187 16.26 5.64 4.80
N PRO A 188 17.42 5.53 4.14
CA PRO A 188 17.64 5.76 2.71
C PRO A 188 17.53 4.50 1.83
N ALA A 189 16.85 3.44 2.27
CA ALA A 189 16.68 2.24 1.45
C ALA A 189 15.97 2.55 0.11
N ARG A 190 16.28 1.77 -0.93
CA ARG A 190 15.67 1.84 -2.26
C ARG A 190 14.40 1.00 -2.31
N GLY A 191 13.32 1.52 -2.90
CA GLY A 191 12.01 0.86 -3.01
C GLY A 191 10.89 1.67 -2.36
N LEU A 192 9.82 1.00 -1.92
CA LEU A 192 8.70 1.63 -1.21
C LEU A 192 8.99 1.70 0.29
N VAL A 193 9.25 2.90 0.81
CA VAL A 193 9.82 3.09 2.16
C VAL A 193 9.04 4.04 3.08
N LEU A 194 8.07 4.80 2.56
CA LEU A 194 7.37 5.82 3.36
C LEU A 194 5.97 6.09 2.79
N TRP A 195 4.99 6.16 3.68
CA TRP A 195 3.60 6.51 3.34
C TRP A 195 3.17 7.73 4.13
N THR A 196 2.50 8.66 3.45
CA THR A 196 2.07 9.92 4.06
C THR A 196 0.58 9.97 4.28
N PHE A 197 0.18 10.31 5.49
CA PHE A 197 -1.22 10.46 5.87
C PHE A 197 -1.49 11.88 6.39
N PRO A 198 -2.48 12.59 5.84
CA PRO A 198 -2.96 13.80 6.47
C PRO A 198 -3.67 13.47 7.79
N VAL A 199 -3.42 14.26 8.81
CA VAL A 199 -4.11 14.22 10.11
C VAL A 199 -4.60 15.62 10.46
N SER A 200 -5.69 15.72 11.21
CA SER A 200 -6.26 17.00 11.60
C SER A 200 -5.42 17.73 12.66
N ASP A 201 -4.77 16.99 13.55
CA ASP A 201 -3.94 17.52 14.63
C ASP A 201 -2.74 16.59 14.87
N ILE A 202 -1.53 17.13 14.74
CA ILE A 202 -0.30 16.36 14.81
C ILE A 202 0.01 15.85 16.23
N LEU A 203 -0.39 16.58 17.27
CA LEU A 203 -0.13 16.22 18.67
C LEU A 203 -1.10 15.14 19.12
N ILE A 204 -2.37 15.25 18.74
CA ILE A 204 -3.37 14.19 18.98
C ILE A 204 -2.97 12.92 18.25
N ALA A 205 -2.56 13.03 16.98
CA ALA A 205 -2.10 11.88 16.19
C ALA A 205 -0.88 11.21 16.83
N ARG A 206 0.12 11.99 17.27
CA ARG A 206 1.30 11.49 18.00
C ARG A 206 0.90 10.65 19.21
N ASP A 207 -0.02 11.15 20.03
CA ASP A 207 -0.41 10.48 21.26
C ASP A 207 -1.22 9.20 21.00
N ARG A 208 -2.08 9.20 19.98
CA ARG A 208 -2.80 8.00 19.53
C ARG A 208 -1.84 6.94 18.99
N VAL A 209 -0.91 7.33 18.11
CA VAL A 209 0.12 6.45 17.56
C VAL A 209 0.94 5.78 18.66
N LYS A 210 1.40 6.53 19.67
CA LYS A 210 2.14 5.95 20.80
C LYS A 210 1.32 4.92 21.57
N ARG A 211 0.05 5.22 21.86
CA ARG A 211 -0.85 4.28 22.56
C ARG A 211 -1.13 3.03 21.73
N ALA A 212 -1.20 3.16 20.40
CA ALA A 212 -1.41 2.05 19.48
C ALA A 212 -0.13 1.24 19.19
N GLY A 213 0.97 1.51 19.90
CA GLY A 213 2.22 0.74 19.82
C GLY A 213 3.20 1.21 18.74
N GLY A 214 2.96 2.36 18.12
CA GLY A 214 3.91 2.99 17.20
C GLY A 214 5.03 3.73 17.94
N VAL A 215 6.15 3.89 17.23
CA VAL A 215 7.35 4.58 17.73
C VAL A 215 7.50 5.91 17.01
N ILE A 216 7.71 7.00 17.77
CA ILE A 216 8.03 8.30 17.17
C ILE A 216 9.51 8.28 16.76
N ILE A 217 9.77 8.52 15.47
CA ILE A 217 11.12 8.56 14.91
C ILE A 217 11.62 10.00 14.86
N ALA A 218 10.78 10.95 14.43
CA ALA A 218 11.13 12.36 14.34
C ALA A 218 9.90 13.26 14.43
N GLY A 219 10.09 14.49 14.92
CA GLY A 219 9.05 15.51 15.02
C GLY A 219 8.19 15.43 16.30
N PRO A 220 7.11 16.22 16.39
CA PRO A 220 6.58 17.09 15.32
C PRO A 220 7.53 18.21 14.92
N LEU A 221 7.66 18.49 13.62
CA LEU A 221 8.44 19.59 13.08
C LEU A 221 7.55 20.48 12.22
N ALA A 222 7.53 21.79 12.49
CA ALA A 222 6.92 22.76 11.59
C ALA A 222 7.87 23.03 10.41
N THR A 223 7.35 22.95 9.19
CA THR A 223 8.13 23.18 7.97
C THR A 223 7.26 23.78 6.87
N THR A 224 7.91 24.30 5.84
CA THR A 224 7.25 24.83 4.64
C THR A 224 7.92 24.23 3.42
N THR A 225 7.12 23.75 2.47
CA THR A 225 7.64 23.30 1.17
C THR A 225 6.85 23.92 0.02
N PRO A 226 7.44 24.08 -1.18
CA PRO A 226 6.70 24.53 -2.36
C PRO A 226 5.50 23.64 -2.72
N LEU A 227 5.53 22.35 -2.36
CA LEU A 227 4.51 21.37 -2.73
C LEU A 227 3.33 21.31 -1.75
N PHE A 228 3.55 21.64 -0.47
CA PHE A 228 2.57 21.43 0.60
C PHE A 228 2.26 22.68 1.41
N GLY A 229 2.90 23.82 1.11
CA GLY A 229 2.79 25.02 1.94
C GLY A 229 3.39 24.78 3.33
N SER A 230 2.86 25.47 4.34
CA SER A 230 3.24 25.31 5.74
C SER A 230 2.45 24.19 6.42
N PHE A 231 3.16 23.28 7.08
CA PHE A 231 2.57 22.12 7.76
C PHE A 231 3.48 21.66 8.91
N GLN A 232 2.91 20.85 9.81
CA GLN A 232 3.67 20.08 10.78
C GLN A 232 3.81 18.63 10.29
N ALA A 233 5.00 18.07 10.44
CA ALA A 233 5.31 16.69 10.06
C ALA A 233 5.75 15.87 11.28
N LEU A 234 5.33 14.61 11.32
CA LEU A 234 5.75 13.61 12.31
C LEU A 234 6.12 12.32 11.56
N THR A 235 7.32 11.81 11.77
CA THR A 235 7.70 10.48 11.26
C THR A 235 7.53 9.46 12.36
N VAL A 236 6.82 8.38 12.06
CA VAL A 236 6.54 7.29 12.99
C VAL A 236 6.88 5.95 12.36
N ARG A 237 7.16 4.96 13.21
CA ARG A 237 7.34 3.57 12.81
C ARG A 237 6.20 2.72 13.37
N THR A 238 5.58 1.94 12.50
CA THR A 238 4.49 1.02 12.87
C THR A 238 5.04 -0.22 13.59
N PRO A 239 4.17 -1.04 14.21
CA PRO A 239 4.58 -2.32 14.78
C PRO A 239 5.30 -3.26 13.80
N ALA A 240 4.91 -3.26 12.51
CA ALA A 240 5.59 -4.01 11.46
C ALA A 240 6.96 -3.44 11.04
N GLY A 241 7.37 -2.28 11.58
CA GLY A 241 8.65 -1.65 11.25
C GLY A 241 8.58 -0.66 10.08
N VAL A 242 7.39 -0.48 9.50
CA VAL A 242 7.14 0.42 8.37
C VAL A 242 7.17 1.87 8.82
N PHE A 243 7.72 2.76 7.99
CA PHE A 243 7.75 4.19 8.28
C PHE A 243 6.54 4.89 7.68
N LEU A 244 5.89 5.74 8.48
CA LEU A 244 4.83 6.64 8.06
C LEU A 244 5.23 8.09 8.34
N GLU A 245 4.78 8.99 7.48
CA GLU A 245 4.81 10.43 7.70
C GLU A 245 3.38 10.91 7.94
N LEU A 246 3.14 11.55 9.08
CA LEU A 246 1.88 12.22 9.36
C LEU A 246 2.05 13.71 9.14
N VAL A 247 1.10 14.32 8.43
CA VAL A 247 1.14 15.76 8.13
C VAL A 247 -0.14 16.44 8.56
N ALA A 248 -0.02 17.59 9.23
CA ALA A 248 -1.14 18.45 9.58
C ALA A 248 -0.88 19.86 9.04
N ALA A 249 -1.87 20.48 8.40
CA ALA A 249 -1.74 21.88 8.01
C ALA A 249 -1.55 22.74 9.27
N THR A 250 -0.66 23.73 9.22
CA THR A 250 -0.62 24.76 10.26
C THR A 250 -1.81 25.68 10.05
N ALA A 251 -2.58 25.97 11.09
CA ALA A 251 -3.59 27.02 11.03
C ALA A 251 -2.94 28.32 10.52
N GLN A 252 -3.54 28.93 9.49
CA GLN A 252 -3.13 30.24 8.98
C GLN A 252 -3.58 31.34 9.95
#